data_AF-A0A6I9NRG7-F1
#
_entry.id   AF-A0A6I9NRG7-F1
#
_cell.length_a   1.000
_cell.length_b   1.000
_cell.length_c   1.000
_cell.angle_alpha   90.00
_cell.angle_beta   90.00
_cell.angle_gamma   90.00
#
_symmetry.space_group_name_H-M   'P 1'
#
loop_
_entity.id
_entity.type
_entity.pdbx_description
1 polymer ?
#
loop_
_entity_poly.entity_id
_entity_poly.type
_entity_poly.pdbx_seq_one_letter_code
_entity_poly.pdbx_strand_id
1 'polypeptide(L)'
;MEVIPPVAKLARLSCVFLCSSDLFLERPVQKLTWGLFRLLTRRSRLDSLDLDVPPPGLASFQDLYTALLTQYEAVSFGDRLFGSWLLLPLQRRYSATMRLAVFGEHVGMLRSLGVTLEQLSIPIERFTSPPEDSLPLLNLYFRSLVTGTLKPRWCPLLYVVTLSHVNSFIFSQDAAAQAVEAARQSMLRKIYYLTDEVLRNHLLLFRLPQLNSEFGFDMFEQLPPIRAKRLESILRLQIGSDDKGDRRQ
;
A
#
# COMPACT_ATOMS: atom_id res chain seq x y z
N MET A 1 -13.03 22.96 -29.35
CA MET A 1 -12.10 23.04 -28.21
C MET A 1 -11.75 21.61 -27.82
N GLU A 2 -10.51 21.19 -28.03
CA GLU A 2 -10.11 19.80 -27.82
C GLU A 2 -10.16 19.46 -26.32
N VAL A 3 -10.88 18.40 -25.95
CA VAL A 3 -11.06 18.03 -24.55
C VAL A 3 -9.77 17.36 -24.06
N ILE A 4 -8.97 18.10 -23.28
CA ILE A 4 -7.74 17.55 -22.70
C ILE A 4 -8.08 16.39 -21.75
N PRO A 5 -7.55 15.17 -21.98
CA PRO A 5 -7.81 14.01 -21.13
C PRO A 5 -7.40 14.24 -19.66
N PRO A 6 -8.10 13.66 -18.67
CA PRO A 6 -7.73 13.77 -17.26
C PRO A 6 -6.29 13.35 -16.98
N VAL A 7 -5.82 12.25 -17.59
CA VAL A 7 -4.44 11.76 -17.42
C VAL A 7 -3.40 12.75 -17.94
N ALA A 8 -3.70 13.45 -19.05
CA ALA A 8 -2.82 14.49 -19.58
C ALA A 8 -2.70 15.69 -18.64
N LYS A 9 -3.79 16.05 -17.93
CA LYS A 9 -3.77 17.10 -16.91
C LYS A 9 -2.93 16.67 -15.71
N LEU A 10 -3.12 15.44 -15.24
CA LEU A 10 -2.32 14.89 -14.15
C LEU A 10 -0.84 14.87 -14.52
N ALA A 11 -0.49 14.35 -15.70
CA ALA A 11 0.89 14.28 -16.16
C ALA A 11 1.58 15.65 -16.24
N ARG A 12 0.90 16.66 -16.79
CA ARG A 12 1.43 18.04 -16.86
C ARG A 12 1.61 18.66 -15.47
N LEU A 13 0.69 18.38 -14.54
CA LEU A 13 0.81 18.88 -13.17
C LEU A 13 1.92 18.15 -12.39
N SER A 14 2.16 16.87 -12.68
CA SER A 14 3.29 16.12 -12.12
C SER A 14 4.64 16.78 -12.44
N CYS A 15 4.75 17.51 -13.55
CA CYS A 15 5.98 18.23 -13.90
C CYS A 15 6.40 19.27 -12.84
N VAL A 16 5.47 19.78 -12.03
CA VAL A 16 5.81 20.68 -10.90
C VAL A 16 6.85 20.04 -9.96
N PHE A 17 6.80 18.72 -9.79
CA PHE A 17 7.75 17.97 -8.97
C PHE A 17 9.04 17.62 -9.71
N LEU A 18 9.01 17.54 -11.04
CA LEU A 18 10.13 17.10 -11.88
C LEU A 18 10.97 18.26 -12.45
N CYS A 19 10.41 19.48 -12.55
CA CYS A 19 11.07 20.61 -13.20
C CYS A 19 12.24 21.21 -12.40
N SER A 20 12.20 21.11 -11.06
CA SER A 20 13.27 21.58 -10.17
C SER A 20 13.28 20.77 -8.89
N SER A 21 14.37 20.84 -8.12
CA SER A 21 14.48 20.22 -6.80
C SER A 21 13.63 20.89 -5.72
N ASP A 22 13.15 22.11 -5.95
CA ASP A 22 12.55 22.98 -4.93
C ASP A 22 11.31 23.77 -5.40
N LEU A 23 10.95 23.73 -6.69
CA LEU A 23 9.79 24.48 -7.21
C LEU A 23 8.49 24.13 -6.48
N PHE A 24 8.31 22.84 -6.14
CA PHE A 24 7.16 22.39 -5.36
C PHE A 24 7.21 22.87 -3.90
N LEU A 25 8.33 23.40 -3.40
CA LEU A 25 8.45 24.01 -2.07
C LEU A 25 8.02 25.48 -2.06
N GLU A 26 7.95 26.14 -3.21
CA GLU A 26 7.53 27.53 -3.30
C GLU A 26 6.08 27.72 -2.85
N ARG A 27 5.84 28.58 -1.86
CA ARG A 27 4.52 28.72 -1.22
C ARG A 27 3.37 28.98 -2.20
N PRO A 28 3.51 29.86 -3.21
CA PRO A 28 2.43 30.06 -4.20
C PRO A 28 2.15 28.79 -5.01
N VAL A 29 3.21 28.07 -5.40
CA VAL A 29 3.13 26.82 -6.15
C VAL A 29 2.46 25.74 -5.30
N GLN A 30 2.92 25.54 -4.06
CA GLN A 30 2.30 24.61 -3.11
C GLN A 30 0.80 24.86 -2.96
N LYS A 31 0.39 26.11 -2.71
CA LYS A 31 -1.01 26.46 -2.48
C LYS A 31 -1.88 26.14 -3.69
N LEU A 32 -1.42 26.49 -4.89
CA LEU A 32 -2.13 26.20 -6.14
C LEU A 32 -2.19 24.70 -6.42
N THR A 33 -1.07 24.00 -6.28
CA THR A 33 -0.97 22.55 -6.53
C THR A 33 -1.81 21.76 -5.52
N TRP A 34 -1.89 22.17 -4.25
CA TRP A 34 -2.87 21.62 -3.29
C TRP A 34 -4.31 21.82 -3.75
N GLY A 35 -4.66 23.02 -4.23
CA GLY A 35 -5.98 23.31 -4.77
C GLY A 35 -6.31 22.40 -5.95
N LEU A 36 -5.37 22.26 -6.89
CA LEU A 36 -5.50 21.40 -8.07
C LEU A 36 -5.59 19.91 -7.69
N PHE A 37 -4.76 19.45 -6.76
CA PHE A 37 -4.81 18.08 -6.26
C PHE A 37 -6.19 17.76 -5.68
N ARG A 38 -6.73 18.62 -4.80
CA ARG A 38 -8.09 18.46 -4.26
C ARG A 38 -9.17 18.47 -5.34
N LEU A 39 -9.00 19.22 -6.42
CA LEU A 39 -9.93 19.20 -7.56
C LEU A 39 -9.85 17.90 -8.36
N LEU A 40 -8.63 17.36 -8.57
CA LEU A 40 -8.39 16.10 -9.27
C LEU A 40 -8.91 14.89 -8.48
N THR A 41 -8.80 14.91 -7.16
CA THR A 41 -9.26 13.82 -6.29
C THR A 41 -10.75 13.87 -5.96
N ARG A 42 -11.50 14.86 -6.48
CA ARG A 42 -12.97 14.85 -6.39
C ARG A 42 -13.51 13.60 -7.07
N ARG A 43 -14.49 12.95 -6.44
CA ARG A 43 -15.05 11.65 -6.88
C ARG A 43 -15.28 11.55 -8.39
N SER A 44 -15.99 12.49 -9.00
CA SER A 44 -16.26 12.45 -10.45
C SER A 44 -15.01 12.56 -11.34
N ARG A 45 -14.01 13.34 -10.93
CA ARG A 45 -12.74 13.51 -11.65
C ARG A 45 -11.85 12.29 -11.47
N LEU A 46 -11.73 11.82 -10.24
CA LEU A 46 -10.94 10.65 -9.90
C LEU A 46 -11.51 9.38 -10.55
N ASP A 47 -12.83 9.26 -10.63
CA ASP A 47 -13.49 8.14 -11.28
C ASP A 47 -13.20 8.11 -12.80
N SER A 48 -13.09 9.28 -13.44
CA SER A 48 -12.74 9.43 -14.86
C SER A 48 -11.24 9.33 -15.18
N LEU A 49 -10.37 9.23 -14.17
CA LEU A 49 -8.93 9.17 -14.37
C LEU A 49 -8.51 7.73 -14.68
N ASP A 50 -8.03 7.53 -15.90
CA ASP A 50 -7.47 6.29 -16.40
C ASP A 50 -5.95 6.44 -16.56
N LEU A 51 -5.17 5.61 -15.87
CA LEU A 51 -3.70 5.62 -15.89
C LEU A 51 -3.12 4.56 -16.84
N ASP A 52 -3.97 3.70 -17.41
CA ASP A 52 -3.54 2.69 -18.39
C ASP A 52 -3.42 3.31 -19.79
N VAL A 53 -4.02 4.49 -19.99
CA VAL A 53 -3.86 5.30 -21.21
C VAL A 53 -2.60 6.17 -21.11
N PRO A 54 -1.65 6.07 -22.06
CA PRO A 54 -0.45 6.89 -22.04
C PRO A 54 -0.81 8.39 -22.21
N PRO A 55 -0.28 9.28 -21.36
CA PRO A 55 -0.45 10.71 -21.56
C PRO A 55 0.21 11.16 -22.86
N PRO A 56 -0.34 12.16 -23.58
CA PRO A 56 0.29 12.69 -24.78
C PRO A 56 1.74 13.15 -24.52
N GLY A 57 2.68 12.64 -25.32
CA GLY A 57 4.11 12.93 -25.18
C GLY A 57 4.88 12.01 -24.22
N LEU A 58 4.22 11.02 -23.60
CA LEU A 58 4.84 10.01 -22.75
C LEU A 58 4.57 8.60 -23.30
N ALA A 59 5.53 7.69 -23.12
CA ALA A 59 5.38 6.30 -23.54
C ALA A 59 4.36 5.55 -22.66
N SER A 60 4.38 5.82 -21.35
CA SER A 60 3.41 5.29 -20.39
C SER A 60 3.27 6.19 -19.17
N PHE A 61 2.19 6.02 -18.40
CA PHE A 61 2.11 6.66 -17.07
C PHE A 61 3.10 6.03 -16.07
N GLN A 62 3.43 4.75 -16.24
CA GLN A 62 4.40 4.04 -15.38
C GLN A 62 5.77 4.72 -15.41
N ASP A 63 6.26 5.11 -16.58
CA ASP A 63 7.57 5.78 -16.70
C ASP A 63 7.58 7.13 -15.97
N LEU A 64 6.49 7.90 -16.11
CA LEU A 64 6.32 9.13 -15.35
C LEU A 64 6.28 8.87 -13.85
N TYR A 65 5.59 7.82 -13.42
CA TYR A 65 5.47 7.46 -12.01
C TYR A 65 6.84 7.07 -11.43
N THR A 66 7.63 6.23 -12.12
CA THR A 66 9.00 5.89 -11.70
C THR A 66 9.90 7.12 -11.61
N ALA A 67 9.78 8.08 -12.55
CA ALA A 67 10.51 9.34 -12.47
C ALA A 67 10.11 10.15 -11.22
N LEU A 68 8.81 10.20 -10.89
CA LEU A 68 8.32 10.86 -9.68
C LEU A 68 8.81 10.18 -8.40
N LEU A 69 8.84 8.84 -8.35
CA LEU A 69 9.38 8.08 -7.21
C LEU A 69 10.87 8.40 -6.99
N THR A 70 11.66 8.36 -8.06
CA THR A 70 13.10 8.68 -8.02
C THR A 70 13.33 10.10 -7.53
N GLN A 71 12.56 11.06 -8.06
CA GLN A 71 12.65 12.46 -7.65
C GLN A 71 12.24 12.65 -6.18
N TYR A 72 11.23 11.91 -5.70
CA TYR A 72 10.82 11.98 -4.31
C TYR A 72 11.92 11.51 -3.37
N GLU A 73 12.57 10.40 -3.68
CA GLU A 73 13.70 9.90 -2.89
C GLU A 73 14.88 10.87 -2.89
N ALA A 74 15.13 11.55 -4.01
CA ALA A 74 16.25 12.46 -4.16
C ALA A 74 16.06 13.80 -3.42
N VAL A 75 14.88 14.42 -3.52
CA VAL A 75 14.71 15.85 -3.18
C VAL A 75 13.43 16.19 -2.42
N SER A 76 12.55 15.23 -2.08
CA SER A 76 11.26 15.57 -1.47
C SER A 76 11.37 16.14 -0.05
N PHE A 77 12.42 15.79 0.69
CA PHE A 77 12.51 16.00 2.14
C PHE A 77 11.27 15.52 2.92
N GLY A 78 10.53 14.54 2.40
CA GLY A 78 9.28 14.05 3.00
C GLY A 78 8.09 14.99 2.82
N ASP A 79 8.10 15.84 1.79
CA ASP A 79 7.03 16.78 1.51
C ASP A 79 5.66 16.10 1.37
N ARG A 80 4.66 16.66 2.05
CA ARG A 80 3.33 16.06 2.15
C ARG A 80 2.51 16.20 0.88
N LEU A 81 2.71 17.27 0.11
CA LEU A 81 1.99 17.46 -1.15
C LEU A 81 2.50 16.45 -2.18
N PHE A 82 3.81 16.34 -2.31
CA PHE A 82 4.44 15.38 -3.19
C PHE A 82 4.10 13.94 -2.77
N GLY A 83 4.19 13.63 -1.47
CA GLY A 83 3.77 12.33 -0.95
C GLY A 83 2.30 12.01 -1.26
N SER A 84 1.40 12.98 -1.08
CA SER A 84 -0.03 12.81 -1.39
C SER A 84 -0.26 12.55 -2.89
N TRP A 85 0.54 13.19 -3.74
CA TRP A 85 0.51 12.98 -5.18
C TRP A 85 0.93 11.56 -5.56
N LEU A 86 2.00 11.03 -4.94
CA LEU A 86 2.50 9.68 -5.18
C LEU A 86 1.55 8.58 -4.70
N LEU A 87 0.71 8.87 -3.71
CA LEU A 87 -0.28 7.91 -3.25
C LEU A 87 -1.40 7.71 -4.28
N LEU A 88 -1.72 8.70 -5.11
CA LEU A 88 -2.86 8.63 -6.03
C LEU A 88 -2.83 7.37 -6.95
N PRO A 89 -1.71 7.02 -7.60
CA PRO A 89 -1.63 5.82 -8.45
C PRO A 89 -1.64 4.49 -7.69
N LEU A 90 -1.56 4.49 -6.35
CA LEU A 90 -1.54 3.28 -5.53
C LEU A 90 -2.92 2.71 -5.21
N GLN A 91 -4.00 3.38 -5.64
CA GLN A 91 -5.36 2.86 -5.52
C GLN A 91 -5.50 1.51 -6.24
N ARG A 92 -6.37 0.65 -5.73
CA ARG A 92 -6.56 -0.73 -6.20
C ARG A 92 -7.11 -0.84 -7.61
N ARG A 93 -7.78 0.21 -8.11
CA ARG A 93 -8.28 0.27 -9.49
C ARG A 93 -7.17 0.37 -10.54
N TYR A 94 -5.96 0.78 -10.15
CA TYR A 94 -4.83 0.95 -11.06
C TYR A 94 -3.91 -0.25 -11.01
N SER A 95 -3.11 -0.39 -12.07
CA SER A 95 -2.15 -1.48 -12.24
C SER A 95 -1.30 -1.72 -10.98
N ALA A 96 -1.10 -3.00 -10.65
CA ALA A 96 -0.23 -3.42 -9.55
C ALA A 96 1.23 -3.00 -9.75
N THR A 97 1.64 -2.67 -10.98
CA THR A 97 2.99 -2.19 -11.30
C THR A 97 3.36 -0.92 -10.52
N MET A 98 2.40 -0.05 -10.23
CA MET A 98 2.62 1.16 -9.42
C MET A 98 2.98 0.81 -7.97
N ARG A 99 2.22 -0.13 -7.37
CA ARG A 99 2.47 -0.62 -6.01
C ARG A 99 3.75 -1.47 -5.94
N LEU A 100 4.03 -2.27 -6.96
CA LEU A 100 5.28 -3.03 -7.08
C LEU A 100 6.50 -2.12 -7.17
N ALA A 101 6.44 -1.02 -7.91
CA ALA A 101 7.55 -0.05 -7.96
C ALA A 101 7.86 0.52 -6.57
N VAL A 102 6.85 0.90 -5.79
CA VAL A 102 7.03 1.42 -4.42
C VAL A 102 7.61 0.38 -3.47
N PHE A 103 7.04 -0.83 -3.44
CA PHE A 103 7.44 -1.85 -2.46
C PHE A 103 8.64 -2.71 -2.89
N GLY A 104 8.96 -2.71 -4.18
CA GLY A 104 10.05 -3.47 -4.76
C GLY A 104 11.31 -2.62 -4.96
N GLU A 105 11.20 -1.58 -5.78
CA GLU A 105 12.34 -0.79 -6.26
C GLU A 105 12.61 0.43 -5.37
N HIS A 106 11.56 1.12 -4.93
CA HIS A 106 11.63 2.37 -4.18
C HIS A 106 11.23 2.22 -2.70
N VAL A 107 11.51 1.04 -2.09
CA VAL A 107 11.07 0.75 -0.72
C VAL A 107 11.70 1.70 0.32
N GLY A 108 12.82 2.35 -0.03
CA GLY A 108 13.49 3.35 0.80
C GLY A 108 12.62 4.59 1.07
N MET A 109 11.79 4.99 0.09
CA MET A 109 10.89 6.14 0.21
C MET A 109 9.89 6.02 1.37
N LEU A 110 9.56 4.80 1.80
CA LEU A 110 8.60 4.55 2.89
C LEU A 110 9.04 5.19 4.21
N ARG A 111 10.33 5.49 4.37
CA ARG A 111 10.86 6.19 5.55
C ARG A 111 10.48 7.66 5.63
N SER A 112 10.18 8.28 4.49
CA SER A 112 9.86 9.71 4.39
C SER A 112 8.44 9.98 3.88
N LEU A 113 7.66 8.96 3.51
CA LEU A 113 6.29 9.10 3.02
C LEU A 113 5.26 9.27 4.16
N GLY A 114 5.40 10.34 4.94
CA GLY A 114 4.65 10.61 6.17
C GLY A 114 3.22 11.17 6.00
N VAL A 115 2.54 10.85 4.90
CA VAL A 115 1.15 11.29 4.68
C VAL A 115 0.22 10.51 5.59
N THR A 116 -0.56 11.25 6.38
CA THR A 116 -1.51 10.70 7.36
C THR A 116 -2.89 10.45 6.75
N LEU A 117 -3.73 9.67 7.42
CA LEU A 117 -5.07 9.38 6.94
C LEU A 117 -5.95 10.64 6.91
N GLU A 118 -5.78 11.58 7.85
CA GLU A 118 -6.54 12.84 7.87
C GLU A 118 -6.17 13.78 6.72
N GLN A 119 -4.97 13.62 6.17
CA GLN A 119 -4.49 14.39 5.02
C GLN A 119 -4.92 13.79 3.68
N LEU A 120 -5.45 12.57 3.70
CA LEU A 120 -5.80 11.84 2.50
C LEU A 120 -7.05 12.44 1.84
N SER A 121 -6.89 12.91 0.59
CA SER A 121 -8.00 13.46 -0.20
C SER A 121 -8.79 12.42 -0.99
N ILE A 122 -8.46 11.14 -0.81
CA ILE A 122 -9.03 9.98 -1.50
C ILE A 122 -9.54 9.01 -0.41
N PRO A 123 -10.75 8.44 -0.51
CA PRO A 123 -11.20 7.47 0.51
C PRO A 123 -10.25 6.28 0.64
N ILE A 124 -9.91 5.87 1.87
CA ILE A 124 -8.94 4.80 2.14
C ILE A 124 -9.38 3.46 1.53
N GLU A 125 -10.69 3.27 1.34
CA GLU A 125 -11.28 2.10 0.71
C GLU A 125 -10.81 1.93 -0.74
N ARG A 126 -10.45 3.02 -1.42
CA ARG A 126 -9.86 2.95 -2.78
C ARG A 126 -8.48 2.30 -2.79
N PHE A 127 -7.81 2.21 -1.65
CA PHE A 127 -6.50 1.59 -1.49
C PHE A 127 -6.60 0.17 -0.92
N THR A 128 -7.67 -0.14 -0.18
CA THR A 128 -7.85 -1.43 0.49
C THR A 128 -8.85 -2.36 -0.22
N SER A 129 -9.66 -1.84 -1.14
CA SER A 129 -10.69 -2.62 -1.85
C SER A 129 -10.59 -2.46 -3.38
N PRO A 130 -10.66 -3.56 -4.16
CA PRO A 130 -10.72 -4.96 -3.71
C PRO A 130 -9.42 -5.40 -3.00
N PRO A 131 -9.45 -6.52 -2.23
CA PRO A 131 -8.23 -7.09 -1.65
C PRO A 131 -7.12 -7.31 -2.68
N GLU A 132 -5.87 -7.22 -2.25
CA GLU A 132 -4.70 -7.51 -3.10
C GLU A 132 -4.71 -8.96 -3.61
N ASP A 133 -4.53 -9.09 -4.92
CA ASP A 133 -4.53 -10.37 -5.65
C ASP A 133 -3.14 -10.71 -6.22
N SER A 134 -2.21 -9.77 -6.21
CA SER A 134 -0.82 -10.01 -6.61
C SER A 134 -0.01 -10.66 -5.49
N LEU A 135 0.29 -11.96 -5.63
CA LEU A 135 1.12 -12.70 -4.68
C LEU A 135 2.54 -12.10 -4.52
N PRO A 136 3.24 -11.65 -5.57
CA PRO A 136 4.53 -10.94 -5.41
C PRO A 136 4.41 -9.71 -4.51
N LEU A 137 3.35 -8.92 -4.71
CA LEU A 137 3.14 -7.70 -3.93
C LEU A 137 2.76 -8.00 -2.47
N LEU A 138 1.93 -9.01 -2.22
CA LEU A 138 1.63 -9.50 -0.87
C LEU A 138 2.89 -9.96 -0.11
N ASN A 139 3.83 -10.60 -0.81
CA ASN A 139 5.12 -10.96 -0.22
C ASN A 139 5.95 -9.72 0.14
N LEU A 140 5.96 -8.69 -0.71
CA LEU A 140 6.67 -7.43 -0.42
C LEU A 140 6.02 -6.67 0.73
N TYR A 141 4.69 -6.59 0.75
CA TYR A 141 3.89 -6.06 1.86
C TYR A 141 4.27 -6.73 3.17
N PHE A 142 4.15 -8.05 3.24
CA PHE A 142 4.50 -8.83 4.42
C PHE A 142 5.95 -8.61 4.83
N ARG A 143 6.89 -8.69 3.88
CA ARG A 143 8.32 -8.45 4.12
C ARG A 143 8.55 -7.07 4.72
N SER A 144 8.00 -6.01 4.13
CA SER A 144 8.20 -4.63 4.57
C SER A 144 7.77 -4.40 6.02
N LEU A 145 6.70 -5.08 6.46
CA LEU A 145 6.22 -5.04 7.84
C LEU A 145 7.18 -5.79 8.77
N VAL A 146 7.49 -7.06 8.47
CA VAL A 146 8.29 -7.91 9.39
C VAL A 146 9.76 -7.49 9.46
N THR A 147 10.31 -6.86 8.43
CA THR A 147 11.67 -6.28 8.47
C THR A 147 11.70 -4.88 9.08
N GLY A 148 10.53 -4.32 9.42
CA GLY A 148 10.42 -2.96 9.96
C GLY A 148 10.85 -1.87 8.96
N THR A 149 10.79 -2.15 7.65
CA THR A 149 11.01 -1.13 6.61
C THR A 149 9.80 -0.20 6.53
N LEU A 150 8.60 -0.76 6.70
CA LEU A 150 7.35 -0.02 6.82
C LEU A 150 6.94 0.06 8.31
N LYS A 151 6.81 1.29 8.84
CA LYS A 151 6.42 1.56 10.23
C LYS A 151 5.34 2.63 10.30
N PRO A 152 4.45 2.61 11.32
CA PRO A 152 3.38 3.60 11.48
C PRO A 152 3.89 5.04 11.50
N ARG A 153 4.99 5.28 12.23
CA ARG A 153 5.61 6.62 12.35
C ARG A 153 6.22 7.19 11.07
N TRP A 154 6.46 6.36 10.05
CA TRP A 154 7.16 6.75 8.82
C TRP A 154 6.21 6.86 7.64
N CYS A 155 5.32 5.87 7.49
CA CYS A 155 4.33 5.87 6.43
C CYS A 155 3.01 5.31 6.97
N PRO A 156 2.28 6.11 7.78
CA PRO A 156 1.10 5.65 8.49
C PRO A 156 0.02 5.14 7.53
N LEU A 157 -0.22 5.85 6.42
CA LEU A 157 -1.23 5.42 5.46
C LEU A 157 -0.92 4.04 4.85
N LEU A 158 0.27 3.86 4.28
CA LEU A 158 0.60 2.57 3.66
C LEU A 158 0.74 1.46 4.71
N TYR A 159 1.12 1.78 5.95
CA TYR A 159 1.07 0.80 7.04
C TYR A 159 -0.33 0.21 7.21
N VAL A 160 -1.38 1.06 7.27
CA VAL A 160 -2.78 0.60 7.36
C VAL A 160 -3.19 -0.20 6.11
N VAL A 161 -2.86 0.30 4.92
CA VAL A 161 -3.21 -0.34 3.63
C VAL A 161 -2.58 -1.74 3.53
N THR A 162 -1.29 -1.85 3.85
CA THR A 162 -0.54 -3.10 3.83
C THR A 162 -1.06 -4.08 4.88
N LEU A 163 -1.38 -3.62 6.10
CA LEU A 163 -2.02 -4.47 7.12
C LEU A 163 -3.37 -5.01 6.63
N SER A 164 -4.20 -4.17 6.04
CA SER A 164 -5.50 -4.57 5.50
C SER A 164 -5.34 -5.70 4.48
N HIS A 165 -4.42 -5.53 3.50
CA HIS A 165 -4.22 -6.53 2.45
C HIS A 165 -3.63 -7.84 2.98
N VAL A 166 -2.61 -7.77 3.85
CA VAL A 166 -2.01 -8.97 4.43
C VAL A 166 -3.02 -9.70 5.31
N ASN A 167 -3.80 -8.99 6.14
CA ASN A 167 -4.84 -9.58 6.98
C ASN A 167 -5.94 -10.25 6.14
N SER A 168 -6.45 -9.57 5.12
CA SER A 168 -7.42 -10.16 4.18
C SER A 168 -6.86 -11.40 3.48
N PHE A 169 -5.59 -11.37 3.08
CA PHE A 169 -4.95 -12.49 2.39
C PHE A 169 -4.77 -13.73 3.27
N ILE A 170 -4.19 -13.60 4.46
CA ILE A 170 -3.88 -14.74 5.34
C ILE A 170 -5.13 -15.43 5.87
N PHE A 171 -6.26 -14.70 5.98
CA PHE A 171 -7.53 -15.22 6.46
C PHE A 171 -8.56 -15.51 5.34
N SER A 172 -8.27 -15.21 4.07
CA SER A 172 -9.16 -15.54 2.95
C SER A 172 -9.41 -17.04 2.86
N GLN A 173 -10.67 -17.42 2.71
CA GLN A 173 -11.12 -18.80 2.50
C GLN A 173 -11.43 -19.11 1.04
N ASP A 174 -11.13 -18.17 0.14
CA ASP A 174 -11.40 -18.33 -1.28
C ASP A 174 -10.52 -19.43 -1.87
N ALA A 175 -11.12 -20.24 -2.74
CA ALA A 175 -10.39 -21.26 -3.48
C ALA A 175 -9.23 -20.62 -4.25
N ALA A 176 -8.03 -21.15 -4.06
CA ALA A 176 -6.81 -20.60 -4.66
C ALA A 176 -5.89 -21.73 -5.12
N ALA A 177 -4.98 -21.40 -6.03
CA ALA A 177 -3.93 -22.33 -6.44
C ALA A 177 -3.08 -22.77 -5.24
N GLN A 178 -2.51 -23.98 -5.31
CA GLN A 178 -1.70 -24.56 -4.23
C GLN A 178 -0.59 -23.63 -3.73
N ALA A 179 0.08 -22.92 -4.65
CA ALA A 179 1.14 -21.97 -4.30
C ALA A 179 0.63 -20.78 -3.46
N VAL A 180 -0.58 -20.29 -3.75
CA VAL A 180 -1.21 -19.18 -3.03
C VAL A 180 -1.63 -19.63 -1.64
N GLU A 181 -2.25 -20.81 -1.51
CA GLU A 181 -2.65 -21.34 -0.21
C GLU A 181 -1.43 -21.66 0.66
N ALA A 182 -0.37 -22.25 0.08
CA ALA A 182 0.90 -22.45 0.78
C ALA A 182 1.50 -21.13 1.28
N ALA A 183 1.41 -20.05 0.49
CA ALA A 183 1.85 -18.72 0.91
C ALA A 183 1.01 -18.17 2.06
N ARG A 184 -0.33 -18.30 2.03
CA ARG A 184 -1.22 -17.89 3.13
C ARG A 184 -0.86 -18.60 4.43
N GLN A 185 -0.70 -19.92 4.37
CA GLN A 185 -0.34 -20.74 5.54
C GLN A 185 1.04 -20.38 6.08
N SER A 186 2.02 -20.20 5.18
CA SER A 186 3.39 -19.81 5.54
C SER A 186 3.43 -18.44 6.22
N MET A 187 2.72 -17.44 5.68
CA MET A 187 2.64 -16.10 6.27
C MET A 187 1.94 -16.13 7.63
N LEU A 188 0.76 -16.77 7.73
CA LEU A 188 0.02 -16.84 9.00
C LEU A 188 0.83 -17.52 10.10
N ARG A 189 1.55 -18.60 9.76
CA ARG A 189 2.48 -19.26 10.69
C ARG A 189 3.61 -18.32 11.13
N LYS A 190 4.26 -17.63 10.19
CA LYS A 190 5.33 -16.68 10.51
C LYS A 190 4.83 -15.57 11.43
N ILE A 191 3.61 -15.07 11.20
CA ILE A 191 2.96 -14.07 12.04
C ILE A 191 2.79 -14.57 13.47
N TYR A 192 2.30 -15.80 13.65
CA TYR A 192 2.11 -16.38 14.98
C TYR A 192 3.40 -16.40 15.81
N TYR A 193 4.52 -16.74 15.18
CA TYR A 193 5.84 -16.80 15.81
C TYR A 193 6.63 -15.48 15.75
N LEU A 194 6.03 -14.36 15.35
CA LEU A 194 6.70 -13.06 15.42
C LEU A 194 7.03 -12.72 16.87
N THR A 195 8.27 -12.29 17.10
CA THR A 195 8.77 -11.79 18.38
C THR A 195 8.26 -10.39 18.69
N ASP A 196 8.00 -9.58 17.66
CA ASP A 196 7.35 -8.28 17.79
C ASP A 196 5.85 -8.49 18.07
N GLU A 197 5.48 -8.44 19.35
CA GLU A 197 4.11 -8.67 19.79
C GLU A 197 3.14 -7.60 19.29
N VAL A 198 3.60 -6.35 19.14
CA VAL A 198 2.78 -5.25 18.65
C VAL A 198 2.41 -5.51 17.20
N LEU A 199 3.40 -5.79 16.34
CA LEU A 199 3.14 -6.10 14.94
C LEU A 199 2.32 -7.39 14.78
N ARG A 200 2.60 -8.42 15.60
CA ARG A 200 1.81 -9.65 15.62
C ARG A 200 0.34 -9.37 15.89
N ASN A 201 0.04 -8.56 16.91
CA ASN A 201 -1.32 -8.17 17.27
C ASN A 201 -1.96 -7.36 16.15
N HIS A 202 -1.26 -6.38 15.59
CA HIS A 202 -1.76 -5.61 14.46
C HIS A 202 -2.13 -6.52 13.28
N LEU A 203 -1.29 -7.49 12.93
CA LEU A 203 -1.54 -8.41 11.80
C LEU A 203 -2.69 -9.40 12.04
N LEU A 204 -2.79 -9.96 13.25
CA LEU A 204 -3.82 -10.95 13.58
C LEU A 204 -5.19 -10.31 13.86
N LEU A 205 -5.18 -9.20 14.59
CA LEU A 205 -6.38 -8.56 15.14
C LEU A 205 -6.87 -7.37 14.31
N PHE A 206 -6.22 -7.02 13.20
CA PHE A 206 -6.72 -5.98 12.29
C PHE A 206 -8.19 -6.25 11.91
N ARG A 207 -9.01 -5.20 12.07
CA ARG A 207 -10.43 -5.22 11.73
C ARG A 207 -10.73 -4.38 10.49
N LEU A 208 -10.51 -3.07 10.57
CA LEU A 208 -10.80 -2.14 9.48
C LEU A 208 -10.05 -0.81 9.67
N PRO A 209 -9.75 -0.07 8.60
CA PRO A 209 -9.22 1.28 8.70
C PRO A 209 -10.19 2.22 9.42
N GLN A 210 -9.67 3.06 10.32
CA GLN A 210 -10.47 3.96 11.15
C GLN A 210 -9.71 5.26 11.43
N LEU A 211 -10.23 6.37 10.91
CA LEU A 211 -9.57 7.69 10.95
C LEU A 211 -9.29 8.19 12.37
N ASN A 212 -10.19 7.92 13.32
CA ASN A 212 -10.13 8.49 14.66
C ASN A 212 -9.37 7.62 15.68
N SER A 213 -8.63 6.62 15.20
CA SER A 213 -7.83 5.72 16.05
C SER A 213 -6.36 6.13 16.03
N GLU A 214 -5.61 5.79 17.08
CA GLU A 214 -4.19 6.15 17.23
C GLU A 214 -3.33 5.74 16.02
N PHE A 215 -3.58 4.56 15.45
CA PHE A 215 -2.82 4.02 14.33
C PHE A 215 -3.56 4.08 12.98
N GLY A 216 -4.75 4.67 12.92
CA GLY A 216 -5.57 4.72 11.71
C GLY A 216 -6.34 3.43 11.38
N PHE A 217 -6.46 2.49 12.32
CA PHE A 217 -7.29 1.29 12.21
C PHE A 217 -7.80 0.79 13.57
N ASP A 218 -8.92 0.06 13.52
CA ASP A 218 -9.45 -0.68 14.65
C ASP A 218 -8.92 -2.11 14.69
N MET A 219 -8.84 -2.65 15.90
CA MET A 219 -8.52 -4.06 16.15
C MET A 219 -9.68 -4.77 16.85
N PHE A 220 -9.76 -6.08 16.67
CA PHE A 220 -10.56 -6.92 17.53
C PHE A 220 -9.89 -7.06 18.90
N GLU A 221 -10.68 -7.15 19.98
CA GLU A 221 -10.16 -7.47 21.31
C GLU A 221 -9.57 -8.88 21.36
N GLN A 222 -10.17 -9.80 20.60
CA GLN A 222 -9.75 -11.20 20.48
C GLN A 222 -9.89 -11.67 19.04
N LEU A 223 -9.09 -12.66 18.65
CA LEU A 223 -9.12 -13.20 17.30
C LEU A 223 -10.50 -13.84 17.02
N PRO A 224 -11.24 -13.42 15.98
CA PRO A 224 -12.56 -13.98 15.69
C PRO A 224 -12.55 -15.51 15.55
N PRO A 225 -13.58 -16.23 15.99
CA PRO A 225 -13.57 -17.70 16.06
C PRO A 225 -13.21 -18.40 14.74
N ILE A 226 -13.65 -17.86 13.61
CA ILE A 226 -13.35 -18.39 12.27
C ILE A 226 -11.84 -18.27 11.97
N ARG A 227 -11.24 -17.12 12.34
CA ARG A 227 -9.80 -16.86 12.17
C ARG A 227 -8.97 -17.71 13.14
N ALA A 228 -9.43 -17.88 14.38
CA ALA A 228 -8.80 -18.75 15.37
C ALA A 228 -8.75 -20.22 14.91
N LYS A 229 -9.89 -20.76 14.42
CA LYS A 229 -9.94 -22.13 13.86
C LYS A 229 -8.97 -22.32 12.69
N ARG A 230 -8.85 -21.32 11.80
CA ARG A 230 -7.88 -21.36 10.68
C ARG A 230 -6.44 -21.39 11.18
N LEU A 231 -6.11 -20.52 12.14
CA LEU A 231 -4.78 -20.48 12.75
C LEU A 231 -4.43 -21.81 13.43
N GLU A 232 -5.33 -22.37 14.25
CA GLU A 232 -5.14 -23.66 14.90
C GLU A 232 -4.92 -24.80 13.90
N SER A 233 -5.71 -24.84 12.82
CA SER A 233 -5.56 -25.83 11.74
C SER A 233 -4.15 -25.81 11.15
N ILE A 234 -3.61 -24.62 10.87
CA ILE A 234 -2.26 -24.45 10.31
C ILE A 234 -1.19 -24.89 11.30
N LEU A 235 -1.34 -24.59 12.58
CA LEU A 235 -0.38 -24.99 13.62
C LEU A 235 -0.37 -26.52 13.83
N ARG A 236 -1.53 -27.18 13.74
CA ARG A 236 -1.63 -28.66 13.85
C ARG A 236 -0.99 -29.39 12.67
N LEU A 237 -1.11 -28.85 11.45
CA LEU A 237 -0.47 -29.43 10.26
C LEU A 237 1.05 -29.52 10.40
N GLN A 238 1.67 -28.59 11.15
CA GLN A 238 3.11 -28.61 11.38
C GLN A 238 3.53 -29.66 12.41
N ILE A 239 2.80 -29.83 13.51
CA ILE A 239 3.13 -30.86 14.52
C ILE A 239 3.16 -32.25 13.86
N GLY A 240 2.25 -32.50 12.91
CA GLY A 240 2.25 -33.74 12.11
C GLY A 240 3.33 -33.84 11.02
N SER A 241 3.94 -32.73 10.58
CA SER A 241 5.08 -32.76 9.65
C SER A 241 6.41 -32.94 10.38
N ASP A 242 6.56 -32.33 11.55
CA ASP A 242 7.79 -32.39 12.35
C ASP A 242 7.95 -33.81 12.98
N ASP A 243 6.86 -34.46 13.41
CA ASP A 243 6.86 -35.86 13.92
C ASP A 243 7.17 -36.93 12.84
N LYS A 244 7.04 -36.58 11.55
CA LYS A 244 7.44 -37.45 10.43
C LYS A 244 8.90 -37.29 10.03
N GLY A 245 9.55 -36.19 10.41
CA GLY A 245 10.97 -35.94 10.18
C GLY A 245 11.86 -36.74 11.13
N ASP A 246 11.39 -37.01 12.35
CA ASP A 246 12.17 -37.65 13.42
C ASP A 246 12.15 -39.20 13.38
N ARG A 247 11.34 -39.81 12.51
CA ARG A 247 11.28 -41.28 12.32
C ARG A 247 12.14 -41.77 11.15
N ARG A 248 13.08 -40.95 10.68
CA ARG A 248 14.06 -41.31 9.65
C ARG A 248 15.47 -41.00 10.14
N GLN A 249 15.89 -41.69 11.20
CA GLN A 249 17.30 -41.95 11.53
C GLN A 249 17.45 -43.42 11.86
#